data_AF-A0A164A502-F1
#
_entry.id   AF-A0A164A502-F1
#
_cell.length_a   1.000
_cell.length_b   1.000
_cell.length_c   1.000
_cell.angle_alpha   90.00
_cell.angle_beta   90.00
_cell.angle_gamma   90.00
#
_symmetry.space_group_name_H-M   'P 1'
#
loop_
_entity.id
_entity.type
_entity.pdbx_description
1 polymer ?
#
loop_
_entity_poly.entity_id
_entity_poly.type
_entity_poly.pdbx_seq_one_letter_code
_entity_poly.pdbx_strand_id
1 'polypeptide(L)' 'MTASPVQQFLEHLGRDPVLQVRVQAAVTADEVAQLAKELGYAVSGSDLLMLSGRSTAGVRVTRVDHPGEYPGRYY' A
#
# COMPACT_ATOMS: atom_id res chain seq x y z
N MET A 1 6.96 9.03 20.06
CA MET A 1 6.91 9.51 18.66
C MET A 1 5.66 8.92 18.03
N THR A 2 4.70 9.73 17.63
CA THR A 2 3.47 9.27 16.97
C THR A 2 3.82 8.72 15.59
N ALA A 3 3.39 7.50 15.29
CA ALA A 3 3.56 6.90 13.96
C ALA A 3 2.80 7.74 12.92
N SER A 4 3.45 8.02 11.79
CA SER A 4 2.80 8.75 10.69
C SER A 4 1.57 7.97 10.20
N PRO A 5 0.55 8.64 9.64
CA PRO A 5 -0.66 7.98 9.13
C PRO A 5 -0.34 6.88 8.12
N VAL A 6 0.72 7.06 7.33
CA VAL A 6 1.20 6.03 6.38
C VAL A 6 1.81 4.83 7.08
N GLN A 7 2.49 5.00 8.23
CA GLN A 7 2.98 3.85 9.00
C GLN A 7 1.82 3.06 9.61
N GLN A 8 0.82 3.74 10.17
CA GLN A 8 -0.36 3.06 10.73
C GLN A 8 -1.13 2.27 9.66
N PHE A 9 -1.25 2.85 8.45
CA PHE A 9 -1.82 2.14 7.31
C PHE A 9 -1.01 0.89 6.93
N LEU A 10 0.32 0.97 6.90
CA LEU A 10 1.18 -0.17 6.57
C LEU A 10 1.17 -1.25 7.65
N GLU A 11 1.07 -0.88 8.92
CA GLU A 11 0.86 -1.84 10.01
C GLU A 11 -0.48 -2.56 9.89
N HIS A 12 -1.54 -1.83 9.51
CA HIS A 12 -2.85 -2.41 9.22
C HIS A 12 -2.78 -3.35 8.01
N LEU A 13 -2.14 -2.91 6.92
CA LEU A 13 -1.89 -3.71 5.72
C LEU A 13 -1.12 -5.00 6.04
N GLY A 14 -0.14 -4.96 6.94
CA GLY A 14 0.59 -6.16 7.36
C GLY A 14 -0.27 -7.19 8.11
N ARG A 15 -1.37 -6.76 8.73
CA ARG A 15 -2.27 -7.61 9.53
C ARG A 15 -3.54 -8.02 8.79
N ASP A 16 -3.95 -7.28 7.77
CA ASP A 16 -5.19 -7.51 7.03
C ASP A 16 -4.91 -8.06 5.62
N PRO A 17 -5.12 -9.38 5.37
CA PRO A 17 -4.86 -9.99 4.07
C PRO A 17 -5.85 -9.53 2.99
N VAL A 18 -7.05 -9.07 3.34
CA VAL A 18 -8.03 -8.56 2.37
C VAL A 18 -7.56 -7.22 1.84
N LEU A 19 -7.07 -6.35 2.71
CA LEU A 19 -6.47 -5.08 2.36
C LEU A 19 -5.22 -5.27 1.51
N GLN A 20 -4.41 -6.29 1.79
CA GLN A 20 -3.27 -6.67 0.93
C GLN A 20 -3.71 -7.00 -0.49
N VAL A 21 -4.79 -7.76 -0.67
CA VAL A 21 -5.31 -8.07 -2.03
C VAL A 21 -5.81 -6.80 -2.71
N ARG A 22 -6.53 -5.92 -2.00
CA ARG A 22 -7.01 -4.64 -2.55
C ARG A 22 -5.87 -3.72 -2.97
N VAL A 23 -4.82 -3.63 -2.16
CA VAL A 23 -3.62 -2.82 -2.45
C VAL A 23 -2.77 -3.44 -3.56
N GLN A 24 -2.72 -4.77 -3.68
CA GLN A 24 -2.08 -5.43 -4.82
C GLN A 24 -2.86 -5.23 -6.12
N ALA A 25 -4.20 -5.18 -6.05
CA ALA A 25 -5.06 -4.89 -7.19
C ALA A 25 -4.97 -3.42 -7.64
N ALA A 26 -4.54 -2.51 -6.77
CA ALA A 26 -4.26 -1.13 -7.12
C ALA A 26 -3.00 -1.06 -8.01
N VAL A 27 -3.12 -0.39 -9.14
CA VAL A 27 -2.04 -0.26 -10.13
C VAL A 27 -1.14 0.93 -9.77
N THR A 28 -1.70 1.95 -9.11
CA THR A 28 -1.02 3.21 -8.80
C THR A 28 -0.95 3.50 -7.30
N ALA A 29 0.06 4.28 -6.90
CA ALA A 29 0.17 4.78 -5.52
C ALA A 29 -1.01 5.68 -5.12
N ASP A 30 -1.66 6.34 -6.09
CA ASP A 30 -2.83 7.17 -5.83
C ASP A 30 -4.04 6.31 -5.44
N GLU A 31 -4.28 5.20 -6.14
CA GLU A 31 -5.33 4.23 -5.76
C GLU A 31 -5.10 3.65 -4.36
N VAL A 32 -3.85 3.32 -4.01
CA VAL A 32 -3.51 2.87 -2.64
C VAL A 32 -3.77 3.97 -1.62
N ALA A 33 -3.45 5.23 -1.92
CA ALA A 33 -3.76 6.35 -1.05
C ALA A 33 -5.28 6.56 -0.92
N GLN A 34 -6.05 6.31 -1.99
CA GLN A 34 -7.50 6.36 -1.94
C GLN A 34 -8.06 5.27 -1.00
N LEU A 35 -7.58 4.03 -1.11
CA LEU A 35 -7.92 2.94 -0.18
C LEU A 35 -7.60 3.29 1.28
N ALA A 36 -6.44 3.92 1.52
CA ALA A 36 -6.06 4.38 2.85
C ALA A 36 -7.00 5.48 3.37
N LYS A 37 -7.40 6.42 2.52
CA LYS A 37 -8.37 7.48 2.86
C LYS A 37 -9.76 6.92 3.17
N GLU A 38 -10.22 5.90 2.43
CA GLU A 38 -11.48 5.21 2.71
C GLU A 38 -11.50 4.58 4.11
N LEU A 39 -10.33 4.15 4.60
CA LEU A 39 -10.14 3.59 5.94
C LEU A 39 -9.91 4.67 7.02
N GLY A 40 -9.91 5.95 6.64
CA GLY A 40 -9.70 7.09 7.56
C GLY A 40 -8.24 7.48 7.78
N TYR A 41 -7.29 6.92 7.01
CA TYR A 41 -5.89 7.32 7.08
C TYR A 41 -5.60 8.51 6.15
N ALA A 42 -4.98 9.56 6.71
CA ALA A 42 -4.54 10.73 5.95
C ALA A 42 -3.24 10.44 5.16
N VAL A 43 -3.32 9.57 4.15
CA VAL A 43 -2.19 9.16 3.30
C VAL A 43 -2.35 9.74 1.91
N SER A 44 -1.26 10.23 1.31
CA SER A 44 -1.23 10.69 -0.08
C SER A 44 -0.32 9.80 -0.94
N GLY A 45 -0.55 9.78 -2.25
CA GLY A 45 0.32 9.06 -3.19
C GLY A 45 1.78 9.51 -3.07
N SER A 46 2.03 10.79 -2.80
CA SER A 46 3.36 11.36 -2.55
C SER A 46 4.04 10.78 -1.30
N ASP A 47 3.30 10.56 -0.21
CA ASP A 47 3.83 9.91 1.00
C ASP A 47 4.23 8.46 0.72
N LEU A 48 3.43 7.74 -0.05
CA LEU A 48 3.73 6.39 -0.49
C LEU A 48 4.93 6.34 -1.42
N LEU A 49 5.09 7.33 -2.31
CA LEU A 49 6.24 7.46 -3.20
C LEU A 49 7.52 7.85 -2.44
N MET A 50 7.43 8.67 -1.39
CA MET A 50 8.56 8.93 -0.49
C MET A 50 9.02 7.66 0.24
N LEU A 51 8.10 6.74 0.51
CA LEU A 51 8.41 5.43 1.08
C LEU A 51 8.79 4.39 0.03
N SER A 52 8.47 4.60 -1.25
CA SER A 52 8.85 3.71 -2.35
C SER A 52 10.38 3.65 -2.45
N GLY A 53 10.95 2.50 -2.07
CA GLY A 53 12.41 2.32 -1.92
C GLY A 53 12.88 2.18 -0.47
N ARG A 54 12.04 2.47 0.53
CA ARG A 54 12.26 2.14 1.95
C ARG A 54 11.31 1.01 2.38
N SER A 55 11.85 0.01 3.05
CA SER A 55 11.05 -1.03 3.70
C SER A 55 10.67 -0.54 5.10
N THR A 56 9.38 -0.55 5.45
CA THR A 56 8.92 -0.13 6.78
C THR A 56 7.93 -1.15 7.33
N ALA A 57 8.05 -1.47 8.63
CA ALA A 57 7.22 -2.46 9.33
C ALA A 57 7.14 -3.86 8.67
N GLY A 58 8.19 -4.28 7.94
CA GLY A 58 8.20 -5.55 7.20
C GLY A 58 7.52 -5.50 5.83
N VAL A 59 6.90 -4.38 5.47
CA VAL A 59 6.32 -4.13 4.14
C VAL A 59 7.36 -3.43 3.28
N ARG A 60 7.79 -4.09 2.20
CA ARG A 60 8.66 -3.49 1.20
C ARG A 60 7.81 -2.86 0.10
N VAL A 61 7.80 -1.54 0.04
CA VAL A 61 7.15 -0.80 -1.06
C VAL A 61 8.13 -0.75 -2.23
N THR A 62 7.94 -1.63 -3.20
CA THR A 62 8.66 -1.58 -4.48
C THR A 62 7.79 -0.89 -5.52
N ARG A 63 8.37 0.05 -6.25
CA ARG A 63 7.78 0.53 -7.50
C ARG A 63 7.78 -0.65 -8.47
N VAL A 64 6.61 -1.22 -8.70
CA VAL A 64 6.42 -2.20 -9.77
C VAL A 64 6.42 -1.40 -11.07
N ASP A 65 7.43 -1.62 -11.90
CA ASP A 65 7.39 -1.29 -13.32
C ASP A 65 6.56 -2.41 -13.93
N HIS A 66 5.32 -2.12 -14.37
CA HIS A 66 4.37 -3.14 -14.83
C HIS A 66 4.51 -3.35 -16.33
N PRO A 67 5.27 -4.34 -16.84
CA PRO A 67 4.85 -5.07 -18.03
C PRO A 67 3.81 -6.09 -17.54
N GLY A 68 2.61 -6.06 -18.10
CA GLY A 68 1.45 -6.76 -17.55
C GLY A 68 1.70 -8.23 -17.20
N GLU A 69 1.25 -8.64 -16.02
CA GLU A 69 0.57 -9.91 -15.71
C GLU A 69 0.33 -9.97 -14.20
N TYR A 70 -0.93 -10.14 -13.79
CA TYR A 70 -1.31 -10.54 -12.44
C TYR A 70 -1.76 -12.01 -12.47
N PRO A 71 -0.86 -13.00 -12.33
CA PRO A 71 -1.26 -14.40 -12.25
C PRO A 71 -1.68 -14.70 -10.81
N GLY A 72 -2.98 -14.68 -10.53
CA GLY A 72 -3.45 -14.95 -9.17
C GLY A 72 -4.96 -14.94 -8.96
N ARG A 73 -5.77 -15.34 -9.94
CA ARG A 73 -7.15 -15.74 -9.68
C ARG A 73 -7.15 -17.15 -9.10
N TYR A 74 -7.25 -17.28 -7.78
CA TYR A 74 -7.75 -18.50 -7.14
C TYR A 74 -9.21 -18.29 -6.76
N TYR A 75 -10.11 -18.71 -7.67
CA TYR A 75 -11.22 -19.65 -7.48
C TYR A 75 -12.20 -19.49 -8.66
#